data_AF-W9W9E3-F1
#
_entry.id   AF-W9W9E3-F1
#
_cell.length_a   1.000
_cell.length_b   1.000
_cell.length_c   1.000
_cell.angle_alpha   90.00
_cell.angle_beta   90.00
_cell.angle_gamma   90.00
#
_symmetry.space_group_name_H-M   'P 1'
#
loop_
_entity.id
_entity.type
_entity.pdbx_description
1 polymer ?
#
loop_
_entity_poly.entity_id
_entity_poly.type
_entity_poly.pdbx_seq_one_letter_code
_entity_poly.pdbx_strand_id
1 'polypeptide(L)'
;MVSSWDEGVVKNEVETLPQIFWAAHEDFDFVGPTSSFDECIDAVVASSKHPFFINDSRDNPTAGRSGRVHAIKHGDRDAGIEVVLQVGSILAILTQMRKPYHHELDFTDLNLKPREADIVIVKIVYLEPELQDMAADLGLALTPGGVDQDLKRLGHHRIRRPMSPFDEFHGTRI
;
A
#
# COMPACT_ATOMS: atom_id res chain seq x y z
N MET A 1 16.92 14.69 -7.72
CA MET A 1 17.30 15.80 -8.63
C MET A 1 17.98 16.85 -7.77
N VAL A 2 19.25 17.16 -8.03
CA VAL A 2 19.98 18.23 -7.33
C VAL A 2 20.07 19.41 -8.30
N SER A 3 19.67 20.60 -7.86
CA SER A 3 19.78 21.83 -8.65
C SER A 3 20.23 22.97 -7.76
N SER A 4 21.27 23.68 -8.16
CA SER A 4 21.80 24.87 -7.50
C SER A 4 22.51 25.76 -8.53
N TRP A 5 22.69 27.04 -8.18
CA TRP A 5 23.48 28.00 -8.97
C TRP A 5 24.98 27.89 -8.71
N ASP A 6 25.37 27.11 -7.70
CA ASP A 6 26.76 26.84 -7.33
C ASP A 6 27.16 25.44 -7.83
N GLU A 7 28.06 25.40 -8.81
CA GLU A 7 28.56 24.16 -9.43
C GLU A 7 29.27 23.24 -8.43
N GLY A 8 29.98 23.81 -7.44
CA GLY A 8 30.66 23.04 -6.39
C GLY A 8 29.67 22.33 -5.47
N VAL A 9 28.58 23.01 -5.10
CA VAL A 9 27.48 22.40 -4.32
C VAL A 9 26.78 21.32 -5.13
N VAL A 10 26.46 21.57 -6.41
CA VAL A 10 25.84 20.53 -7.26
C VAL A 10 26.72 19.30 -7.34
N LYS A 11 28.03 19.47 -7.58
CA LYS A 11 28.96 18.35 -7.68
C LYS A 11 29.04 17.55 -6.38
N ASN A 12 29.23 18.23 -5.24
CA ASN A 12 29.32 17.58 -3.94
C ASN A 12 28.06 16.79 -3.59
N GLU A 13 26.87 17.36 -3.81
CA GLU A 13 25.60 16.72 -3.50
C GLU A 13 25.28 15.55 -4.45
N VAL A 14 25.64 15.65 -5.73
CA VAL A 14 25.48 14.56 -6.70
C VAL A 14 26.40 13.38 -6.36
N GLU A 15 27.57 13.61 -5.78
CA GLU A 15 28.47 12.54 -5.31
C GLU A 15 28.02 11.98 -3.95
N THR A 16 27.53 12.83 -3.04
CA THR A 16 27.21 12.45 -1.66
C THR A 16 25.85 11.75 -1.53
N LEU A 17 24.79 12.27 -2.16
CA LEU A 17 23.44 11.72 -2.00
C LEU A 17 23.34 10.24 -2.41
N PRO A 18 23.88 9.79 -3.56
CA PRO A 18 23.85 8.36 -3.90
C PRO A 18 24.53 7.49 -2.85
N GLN A 19 25.60 7.97 -2.22
CA GLN A 19 26.30 7.23 -1.16
C GLN A 19 25.45 7.14 0.11
N ILE A 20 24.71 8.18 0.47
CA ILE A 20 23.76 8.14 1.60
C ILE A 20 22.61 7.18 1.30
N PHE A 21 22.01 7.27 0.11
CA PHE A 21 20.95 6.35 -0.31
C PHE A 21 21.44 4.90 -0.38
N TRP A 22 22.67 4.68 -0.87
CA TRP A 22 23.29 3.36 -0.88
C TRP A 22 23.68 2.88 0.53
N ALA A 23 24.10 3.77 1.44
CA ALA A 23 24.37 3.36 2.82
C ALA A 23 23.10 2.90 3.54
N ALA A 24 21.95 3.53 3.25
CA ALA A 24 20.65 3.22 3.83
C ALA A 24 19.80 2.24 2.99
N HIS A 25 20.33 1.68 1.90
CA HIS A 25 19.49 0.91 0.97
C HIS A 25 18.92 -0.38 1.57
N GLU A 26 19.59 -0.94 2.59
CA GLU A 26 19.12 -2.09 3.37
C GLU A 26 18.15 -1.70 4.50
N ASP A 27 18.06 -0.39 4.82
CA ASP A 27 17.21 0.13 5.90
C ASP A 27 15.80 0.53 5.43
N PHE A 28 15.51 0.40 4.12
CA PHE A 28 14.14 0.61 3.61
C PHE A 28 13.24 -0.56 4.01
N ASP A 29 12.29 -0.30 4.90
CA ASP A 29 11.37 -1.30 5.42
C ASP A 29 9.90 -0.90 5.19
N PHE A 30 9.01 -1.89 5.26
CA PHE A 30 7.58 -1.70 5.18
C PHE A 30 7.00 -1.28 6.54
N VAL A 31 5.88 -0.56 6.51
CA VAL A 31 5.20 -0.07 7.74
C VAL A 31 4.68 -1.22 8.62
N GLY A 32 4.62 -2.45 8.10
CA GLY A 32 4.28 -3.65 8.85
C GLY A 32 4.78 -4.92 8.16
N PRO A 33 4.61 -6.11 8.79
CA PRO A 33 4.98 -7.39 8.22
C PRO A 33 4.41 -7.58 6.80
N THR A 34 5.26 -8.07 5.91
CA THR A 34 4.86 -8.41 4.53
C THR A 34 4.71 -9.91 4.36
N SER A 35 3.69 -10.33 3.62
CA SER A 35 3.47 -11.73 3.26
C SER A 35 2.57 -11.87 2.04
N SER A 36 2.33 -13.11 1.60
CA SER A 36 1.32 -13.39 0.59
C SER A 36 -0.10 -13.09 1.11
N PHE A 37 -1.06 -12.95 0.20
CA PHE A 37 -2.46 -12.72 0.60
C PHE A 37 -3.01 -13.87 1.45
N ASP A 38 -2.74 -15.12 1.07
CA ASP A 38 -3.21 -16.30 1.83
C ASP A 38 -2.60 -16.33 3.24
N GLU A 39 -1.31 -16.03 3.38
CA GLU A 39 -0.65 -15.94 4.69
C GLU A 39 -1.20 -14.78 5.53
N CYS A 40 -1.55 -13.65 4.91
CA CYS A 40 -2.26 -12.56 5.61
C CYS A 40 -3.62 -13.03 6.12
N ILE A 41 -4.38 -13.80 5.32
CA ILE A 41 -5.67 -14.36 5.75
C ILE A 41 -5.48 -15.35 6.90
N ASP A 42 -4.51 -16.25 6.82
CA ASP A 42 -4.18 -17.18 7.91
C ASP A 42 -3.79 -16.42 9.19
N ALA A 43 -3.01 -15.35 9.08
CA ALA A 43 -2.63 -14.49 10.20
C ALA A 43 -3.84 -13.78 10.82
N VAL A 44 -4.78 -13.30 10.01
CA VAL A 44 -6.04 -12.76 10.53
C VAL A 44 -6.81 -13.81 11.30
N VAL A 45 -7.01 -15.00 10.72
CA VAL A 45 -7.79 -16.08 11.33
C VAL A 45 -7.20 -16.53 12.67
N ALA A 46 -5.87 -16.49 12.81
CA ALA A 46 -5.17 -16.81 14.04
C ALA A 46 -5.13 -15.67 15.08
N SER A 47 -5.45 -14.43 14.68
CA SER A 47 -5.36 -13.25 15.54
C SER A 47 -6.65 -13.02 16.33
N SER A 48 -6.50 -12.58 17.59
CA SER A 48 -7.61 -12.09 18.41
C SER A 48 -7.68 -10.56 18.47
N LYS A 49 -6.83 -9.86 17.71
CA LYS A 49 -6.80 -8.39 17.66
C LYS A 49 -7.64 -7.89 16.49
N HIS A 50 -8.55 -6.97 16.78
CA HIS A 50 -9.45 -6.38 15.78
C HIS A 50 -9.58 -4.86 16.00
N PRO A 51 -9.68 -4.06 14.93
CA PRO A 51 -9.62 -4.46 13.51
C PRO A 51 -8.21 -4.84 13.05
N PHE A 52 -8.10 -5.87 12.22
CA PHE A 52 -6.86 -6.25 11.54
C PHE A 52 -6.80 -5.58 10.16
N PHE A 53 -5.74 -4.82 9.86
CA PHE A 53 -5.62 -4.17 8.55
C PHE A 53 -4.79 -5.01 7.57
N ILE A 54 -5.32 -5.26 6.38
CA ILE A 54 -4.55 -5.80 5.25
C ILE A 54 -4.41 -4.70 4.21
N ASN A 55 -3.20 -4.20 4.02
CA ASN A 55 -2.91 -3.26 2.96
C ASN A 55 -2.66 -4.03 1.65
N ASP A 56 -3.52 -3.87 0.65
CA ASP A 56 -3.44 -4.60 -0.63
C ASP A 56 -2.71 -3.78 -1.69
N SER A 57 -1.59 -4.30 -2.19
CA SER A 57 -0.76 -3.63 -3.17
C SER A 57 -1.25 -3.71 -4.63
N ARG A 58 -2.42 -4.31 -5.01
CA ARG A 58 -2.84 -4.35 -6.45
C ARG A 58 -4.34 -4.57 -6.83
N ASP A 59 -5.19 -3.55 -6.82
CA ASP A 59 -6.40 -3.45 -7.69
C ASP A 59 -7.54 -4.50 -7.55
N ASN A 60 -8.76 -4.04 -7.22
CA ASN A 60 -9.97 -4.85 -6.99
C ASN A 60 -11.10 -4.52 -7.99
N PRO A 61 -11.78 -5.51 -8.61
CA PRO A 61 -13.24 -5.44 -8.70
C PRO A 61 -13.96 -6.80 -8.50
N THR A 62 -15.12 -6.70 -7.85
CA THR A 62 -15.93 -7.75 -7.21
C THR A 62 -16.49 -8.85 -8.12
N ALA A 63 -16.25 -10.11 -7.76
CA ALA A 63 -16.77 -11.31 -8.43
C ALA A 63 -18.21 -11.68 -7.99
N GLY A 64 -19.20 -11.41 -8.84
CA GLY A 64 -20.24 -12.35 -9.25
C GLY A 64 -21.17 -13.05 -8.25
N ARG A 65 -21.33 -12.59 -6.99
CA ARG A 65 -22.31 -13.15 -6.04
C ARG A 65 -23.47 -12.16 -5.81
N SER A 66 -24.69 -12.67 -5.57
CA SER A 66 -25.84 -11.84 -5.19
C SER A 66 -25.53 -11.04 -3.91
N GLY A 67 -25.55 -9.72 -4.01
CA GLY A 67 -25.32 -8.78 -2.90
C GLY A 67 -26.41 -7.72 -2.81
N ARG A 68 -26.42 -6.96 -1.71
CA ARG A 68 -27.28 -5.79 -1.51
C ARG A 68 -26.45 -4.52 -1.61
N VAL A 69 -27.05 -3.44 -2.10
CA VAL A 69 -26.47 -2.11 -1.94
C VAL A 69 -26.68 -1.65 -0.49
N HIS A 70 -25.59 -1.47 0.25
CA HIS A 70 -25.61 -1.01 1.64
C HIS A 70 -25.76 0.50 1.74
N ALA A 71 -24.98 1.25 0.95
CA ALA A 71 -25.00 2.70 0.89
C ALA A 71 -24.64 3.19 -0.52
N ILE A 72 -25.15 4.37 -0.88
CA ILE A 72 -24.74 5.11 -2.07
C ILE A 72 -24.47 6.55 -1.63
N LYS A 73 -23.30 7.08 -1.98
CA LYS A 73 -22.94 8.49 -1.79
C LYS A 73 -22.69 9.11 -3.16
N HIS A 74 -23.31 10.26 -3.37
CA HIS A 74 -23.15 11.07 -4.58
C HIS A 74 -22.43 12.37 -4.24
N GLY A 75 -21.68 12.91 -5.20
CA GLY A 75 -21.02 14.21 -5.07
C GLY A 75 -19.76 14.17 -4.22
N ASP A 76 -19.15 12.98 -4.04
CA ASP A 76 -17.82 12.92 -3.45
C ASP A 76 -16.82 13.64 -4.37
N ARG A 77 -15.93 14.43 -3.77
CA ARG A 77 -15.01 15.31 -4.49
C ARG A 77 -14.09 14.54 -5.44
N ASP A 78 -13.61 13.37 -5.02
CA ASP A 78 -12.58 12.61 -5.73
C ASP A 78 -13.18 11.39 -6.44
N ALA A 79 -14.12 10.70 -5.80
CA ALA A 79 -14.77 9.51 -6.35
C ALA A 79 -15.95 9.81 -7.27
N GLY A 80 -16.61 10.98 -7.15
CA GLY A 80 -17.88 11.29 -7.82
C GLY A 80 -19.06 10.54 -7.21
N ILE A 81 -19.13 9.23 -7.47
CA ILE A 81 -20.12 8.32 -6.87
C ILE A 81 -19.37 7.20 -6.15
N GLU A 82 -19.81 6.90 -4.92
CA GLU A 82 -19.35 5.79 -4.12
C GLU A 82 -20.54 4.86 -3.83
N VAL A 83 -20.37 3.56 -4.04
CA VAL A 83 -21.39 2.54 -3.78
C VAL A 83 -20.78 1.48 -2.88
N VAL A 84 -21.43 1.22 -1.75
CA VAL A 84 -21.06 0.10 -0.88
C VAL A 84 -21.91 -1.10 -1.24
N LEU A 85 -21.28 -2.16 -1.70
CA LEU A 85 -21.90 -3.46 -1.92
C LEU A 85 -21.67 -4.36 -0.71
N GLN A 86 -22.72 -5.04 -0.27
CA GLN A 86 -22.67 -6.03 0.80
C GLN A 86 -22.93 -7.43 0.24
N VAL A 87 -22.01 -8.36 0.50
CA VAL A 87 -22.16 -9.79 0.20
C VAL A 87 -21.83 -10.58 1.48
N GLY A 88 -22.86 -11.06 2.17
CA GLY A 88 -22.68 -11.65 3.50
C GLY A 88 -22.12 -10.61 4.49
N SER A 89 -21.01 -10.94 5.13
CA SER A 89 -20.26 -10.03 6.03
C SER A 89 -19.27 -9.10 5.31
N ILE A 90 -19.06 -9.28 4.00
CA ILE A 90 -18.12 -8.47 3.24
C ILE A 90 -18.81 -7.20 2.76
N LEU A 91 -18.19 -6.04 3.04
CA LEU A 91 -18.57 -4.73 2.54
C LEU A 91 -17.46 -4.22 1.62
N ALA A 92 -17.79 -4.00 0.34
CA ALA A 92 -16.85 -3.53 -0.66
C ALA A 92 -17.30 -2.15 -1.17
N ILE A 93 -16.38 -1.19 -1.14
CA ILE A 93 -16.63 0.16 -1.68
C ILE A 93 -16.20 0.19 -3.14
N LEU A 94 -17.11 0.61 -4.02
CA LEU A 94 -16.88 0.84 -5.43
C LEU A 94 -16.99 2.32 -5.73
N THR A 95 -16.02 2.86 -6.46
CA THR A 95 -15.98 4.27 -6.82
C THR A 95 -16.07 4.47 -8.32
N GLN A 96 -16.72 5.54 -8.77
CA GLN A 96 -16.76 5.90 -10.20
C GLN A 96 -15.38 6.35 -10.70
N MET A 97 -14.67 7.13 -9.88
CA MET A 97 -13.32 7.60 -10.15
C MET A 97 -12.35 7.11 -9.06
N ARG A 98 -11.05 7.09 -9.38
CA ARG A 98 -10.02 6.68 -8.42
C ARG A 98 -10.00 7.64 -7.22
N LYS A 99 -10.30 7.11 -6.03
CA LYS A 99 -10.19 7.82 -4.75
C LYS A 99 -9.26 7.08 -3.79
N PRO A 100 -8.32 7.76 -3.14
CA PRO A 100 -7.58 7.19 -2.01
C PRO A 100 -8.47 7.17 -0.74
N TYR A 101 -8.37 6.11 0.06
CA TYR A 101 -9.03 5.99 1.38
C TYR A 101 -7.98 6.18 2.47
N HIS A 102 -7.80 7.42 2.90
CA HIS A 102 -6.69 7.86 3.76
C HIS A 102 -7.16 8.24 5.18
N HIS A 103 -8.46 8.48 5.34
CA HIS A 103 -9.04 9.00 6.57
C HIS A 103 -10.18 8.11 7.06
N GLU A 104 -10.46 8.11 8.37
CA GLU A 104 -11.59 7.36 8.94
C GLU A 104 -12.92 7.82 8.32
N LEU A 105 -13.01 9.12 8.03
CA LEU A 105 -14.15 9.75 7.38
C LEU A 105 -14.48 9.14 6.02
N ASP A 106 -13.48 8.65 5.27
CA ASP A 106 -13.71 8.00 3.97
C ASP A 106 -14.59 6.75 4.10
N PHE A 107 -14.62 6.12 5.28
CA PHE A 107 -15.47 4.98 5.59
C PHE A 107 -16.77 5.40 6.28
N THR A 108 -16.70 6.28 7.29
CA THR A 108 -17.89 6.64 8.08
C THR A 108 -18.92 7.42 7.27
N ASP A 109 -18.49 8.22 6.28
CA ASP A 109 -19.39 8.88 5.31
C ASP A 109 -20.25 7.89 4.51
N LEU A 110 -19.80 6.63 4.43
CA LEU A 110 -20.49 5.55 3.74
C LEU A 110 -21.30 4.65 4.69
N ASN A 111 -21.55 5.11 5.93
CA ASN A 111 -22.18 4.34 7.01
C ASN A 111 -21.44 3.02 7.30
N LEU A 112 -20.11 3.03 7.15
CA LEU A 112 -19.24 1.95 7.59
C LEU A 112 -18.64 2.29 8.95
N LYS A 113 -18.24 1.25 9.67
CA LYS A 113 -17.64 1.37 11.00
C LYS A 113 -16.30 0.63 11.03
N PRO A 114 -15.24 1.23 10.48
CA PRO A 114 -13.96 0.53 10.29
C PRO A 114 -13.33 0.06 11.61
N ARG A 115 -13.59 0.75 12.73
CA ARG A 115 -13.14 0.34 14.08
C ARG A 115 -13.86 -0.89 14.64
N GLU A 116 -15.06 -1.20 14.16
CA GLU A 116 -15.85 -2.38 14.60
C GLU A 116 -15.63 -3.58 13.66
N ALA A 117 -14.91 -3.41 12.54
CA ALA A 117 -14.69 -4.47 11.58
C ALA A 117 -13.64 -5.48 12.09
N ASP A 118 -13.78 -6.75 11.73
CA ASP A 118 -12.71 -7.73 11.99
C ASP A 118 -11.48 -7.43 11.12
N ILE A 119 -11.71 -7.00 9.86
CA ILE A 119 -10.69 -6.72 8.86
C ILE A 119 -11.04 -5.43 8.10
N VAL A 120 -10.04 -4.57 7.87
CA VAL A 120 -10.12 -3.45 6.92
C VAL A 120 -9.06 -3.62 5.84
N ILE A 121 -9.47 -3.62 4.58
CA ILE A 121 -8.57 -3.70 3.43
C ILE A 121 -8.52 -2.34 2.73
N VAL A 122 -7.33 -1.77 2.62
CA VAL A 122 -7.08 -0.49 1.94
C VAL A 122 -6.05 -0.65 0.83
N LYS A 123 -6.13 0.24 -0.16
CA LYS A 123 -5.28 0.23 -1.36
C LYS A 123 -4.40 1.47 -1.37
N ILE A 124 -3.38 1.50 -0.51
CA ILE A 124 -2.50 2.66 -0.31
C ILE A 124 -1.07 2.23 -0.06
N VAL A 125 -0.08 3.03 -0.45
CA VAL A 125 1.34 2.59 -0.41
C VAL A 125 1.96 2.67 1.00
N TYR A 126 1.40 3.52 1.86
CA TYR A 126 1.67 3.60 3.30
C TYR A 126 0.35 3.86 4.02
N LEU A 127 0.22 3.33 5.24
CA LEU A 127 -0.96 3.60 6.07
C LEU A 127 -0.81 5.00 6.66
N GLU A 128 -1.76 5.90 6.41
CA GLU A 128 -1.76 7.25 6.99
C GLU A 128 -1.89 7.19 8.52
N PRO A 129 -1.35 8.17 9.27
CA PRO A 129 -1.32 8.14 10.73
C PRO A 129 -2.69 7.88 11.37
N GLU A 130 -3.75 8.47 10.82
CA GLU A 130 -5.12 8.29 11.32
C GLU A 130 -5.59 6.83 11.21
N LEU A 131 -5.26 6.16 10.11
CA LEU A 131 -5.59 4.74 9.92
C LEU A 131 -4.66 3.83 10.73
N GLN A 132 -3.41 4.23 10.96
CA GLN A 132 -2.51 3.53 11.89
C GLN A 132 -3.07 3.56 13.33
N ASP A 133 -3.58 4.71 13.78
CA ASP A 133 -4.21 4.87 15.10
C ASP A 133 -5.49 4.02 15.27
N MET A 134 -6.12 3.64 14.15
CA MET A 134 -7.27 2.72 14.14
C MET A 134 -6.87 1.25 14.17
N ALA A 135 -5.70 0.91 13.65
CA ALA A 135 -5.27 -0.47 13.46
C ALA A 135 -4.81 -1.09 14.79
N ALA A 136 -5.38 -2.24 15.14
CA ALA A 136 -4.87 -3.04 16.26
C ALA A 136 -3.69 -3.93 15.84
N ASP A 137 -3.63 -4.26 14.55
CA ASP A 137 -2.52 -4.92 13.86
C ASP A 137 -2.52 -4.55 12.37
N LEU A 138 -1.38 -4.70 11.71
CA LEU A 138 -1.18 -4.31 10.31
C LEU A 138 -0.37 -5.36 9.55
N GLY A 139 -0.84 -5.74 8.36
CA GLY A 139 -0.05 -6.47 7.37
C GLY A 139 -0.06 -5.77 6.02
N LEU A 140 1.03 -5.87 5.28
CA LEU A 140 1.12 -5.45 3.89
C LEU A 140 1.16 -6.68 2.97
N ALA A 141 0.09 -6.88 2.20
CA ALA A 141 0.00 -7.97 1.24
C ALA A 141 0.74 -7.61 -0.04
N LEU A 142 1.81 -8.35 -0.35
CA LEU A 142 2.57 -8.21 -1.60
C LEU A 142 1.84 -8.94 -2.73
N THR A 143 0.72 -8.39 -3.19
CA THR A 143 -0.07 -8.98 -4.28
C THR A 143 0.58 -8.71 -5.65
N PRO A 144 0.69 -9.72 -6.55
CA PRO A 144 1.46 -9.60 -7.79
C PRO A 144 0.97 -8.47 -8.66
N GLY A 145 1.75 -7.41 -8.95
CA GLY A 145 1.19 -6.06 -9.17
C GLY A 145 1.69 -5.20 -10.33
N GLY A 146 0.88 -4.24 -10.81
CA GLY A 146 1.39 -3.11 -11.61
C GLY A 146 2.25 -2.14 -10.78
N VAL A 147 2.10 -2.22 -9.45
CA VAL A 147 2.89 -1.52 -8.43
C VAL A 147 3.42 -2.52 -7.39
N ASP A 148 3.80 -3.72 -7.85
CA ASP A 148 4.32 -4.79 -6.99
C ASP A 148 5.56 -4.32 -6.21
N GLN A 149 5.56 -4.56 -4.91
CA GLN A 149 6.70 -4.25 -4.05
C GLN A 149 7.62 -5.45 -3.82
N ASP A 150 7.25 -6.64 -4.28
CA ASP A 150 8.22 -7.72 -4.50
C ASP A 150 8.97 -7.45 -5.81
N LEU A 151 10.02 -6.61 -5.71
CA LEU A 151 10.78 -6.17 -6.87
C LEU A 151 11.36 -7.34 -7.67
N LYS A 152 11.80 -8.42 -7.01
CA LYS A 152 12.41 -9.58 -7.67
C LYS A 152 11.40 -10.32 -8.57
N ARG A 153 10.11 -10.25 -8.26
CA ARG A 153 9.02 -10.85 -9.05
C ARG A 153 8.71 -10.12 -10.35
N LEU A 154 9.07 -8.84 -10.48
CA LEU A 154 8.72 -7.97 -11.62
C LEU A 154 9.45 -8.29 -12.94
N GLY A 155 10.45 -9.18 -12.95
CA GLY A 155 11.06 -9.71 -14.18
C GLY A 155 11.78 -8.66 -15.05
N HIS A 156 12.43 -7.66 -14.46
CA HIS A 156 13.05 -6.57 -15.23
C HIS A 156 14.20 -7.01 -16.16
N HIS A 157 14.09 -6.65 -17.45
CA HIS A 157 15.08 -6.99 -18.49
C HIS A 157 15.86 -5.80 -19.06
N ARG A 158 15.41 -4.56 -18.85
CA ARG A 158 16.01 -3.32 -19.40
C ARG A 158 16.62 -2.42 -18.33
N ILE A 159 17.24 -3.04 -17.32
CA ILE A 159 17.97 -2.34 -16.26
C ILE A 159 19.48 -2.48 -16.50
N ARG A 160 20.25 -1.48 -16.06
CA ARG A 160 21.72 -1.60 -16.05
C ARG A 160 22.10 -2.48 -14.87
N ARG A 161 22.83 -3.56 -15.13
CA ARG A 161 23.30 -4.49 -14.10
C ARG A 161 24.82 -4.33 -13.87
N PRO A 162 25.34 -4.60 -12.65
CA PRO A 162 24.60 -5.05 -11.47
C PRO A 162 23.72 -3.94 -10.86
N MET A 163 22.53 -4.29 -10.37
CA MET A 163 21.59 -3.37 -9.70
C MET A 163 20.97 -4.04 -8.48
N SER A 164 21.06 -3.42 -7.31
CA SER A 164 20.36 -3.91 -6.11
C SER A 164 18.87 -3.60 -6.25
N PRO A 165 17.94 -4.50 -5.87
CA PRO A 165 18.15 -5.80 -5.21
C PRO A 165 18.22 -7.01 -6.17
N PHE A 166 18.43 -6.77 -7.48
CA PHE A 166 18.41 -7.82 -8.52
C PHE A 166 19.72 -8.61 -8.63
N ASP A 167 20.86 -8.00 -8.29
CA ASP A 167 22.19 -8.59 -8.40
C ASP A 167 22.99 -8.33 -7.10
N GLU A 168 23.91 -9.23 -6.75
CA GLU A 168 24.83 -9.07 -5.62
C GLU A 168 26.02 -8.16 -5.97
N PHE A 169 26.49 -7.37 -5.00
CA PHE A 169 27.64 -6.48 -5.16
C PHE A 169 28.81 -7.00 -4.30
N HIS A 170 29.80 -7.63 -4.93
CA HIS A 170 31.03 -8.02 -4.24
C HIS A 170 32.08 -6.91 -4.41
N GLY A 171 32.22 -6.07 -3.38
CA GLY A 171 33.35 -5.18 -3.11
C GLY A 171 33.88 -4.32 -4.27
N THR A 172 33.58 -3.02 -4.24
CA THR A 172 34.58 -1.93 -4.22
C THR A 172 33.83 -0.68 -3.74
N ARG A 173 34.25 -0.11 -2.60
CA ARG A 173 33.83 1.24 -2.20
C ARG A 173 34.28 2.19 -3.30
N ILE A 174 33.34 2.87 -3.96
CA ILE A 174 33.63 3.99 -4.88
C ILE A 174 34.00 5.20 -4.04
#